data_AF-A0A0F4J4Q5-F1
#
_entry.id   AF-A0A0F4J4Q5-F1
#
_cell.length_a   1.000
_cell.length_b   1.000
_cell.length_c   1.000
_cell.angle_alpha   90.00
_cell.angle_beta   90.00
_cell.angle_gamma   90.00
#
_symmetry.space_group_name_H-M   'P 1'
#
loop_
_entity.id
_entity.type
_entity.pdbx_description
1 polymer ?
#
loop_
_entity_poly.entity_id
_entity_poly.type
_entity_poly.pdbx_seq_one_letter_code
_entity_poly.pdbx_strand_id
1 'polypeptide(L)'
;MTTEAYEVYRDSWGIPHLRASDPLRLSYAQGRVTVRDRAWQLEVERHRAQGSSASFLGADCVPWDRFARQARLDDTARRCFEALDPDTAAWVAAYVDGVNAGLAEGPARDDRFAAAGHTPAPWEPWVPLSIWIGTHILFAGFATKLWRDRVARALGDAATTLFATDGPGTAGSNGWLVPGDRTATGAAIIAGDPHRFIEDPGVYQQIRLACPEYDVLGLAVPGVPGLAHFGHAGSVAWAITNAMADYQDLYTERLRPAAYGVEALGPDGEWEPCLLYTS
;
A
#
# COMPACT_ATOMS: atom_id res chain seq x y z
N MET A 1 14.33 31.68 -10.20
CA MET A 1 14.24 30.42 -10.95
C MET A 1 12.76 30.08 -11.04
N THR A 2 12.23 30.04 -12.25
CA THR A 2 10.81 29.83 -12.52
C THR A 2 10.37 28.48 -11.96
N THR A 3 9.42 28.52 -11.03
CA THR A 3 8.58 27.38 -10.69
C THR A 3 7.83 26.97 -11.95
N GLU A 4 8.38 26.04 -12.74
CA GLU A 4 7.63 25.41 -13.82
C GLU A 4 6.41 24.72 -13.16
N ALA A 5 5.25 25.33 -13.40
CA ALA A 5 4.01 25.06 -12.71
C ALA A 5 3.43 23.73 -13.20
N TYR A 6 2.90 22.93 -12.29
CA TYR A 6 1.96 21.88 -12.66
C TYR A 6 0.55 22.48 -12.63
N GLU A 7 -0.33 21.95 -13.46
CA GLU A 7 -1.74 22.34 -13.51
C GLU A 7 -2.59 21.25 -12.85
N VAL A 8 -3.63 21.70 -12.16
CA VAL A 8 -4.64 20.82 -11.56
C VAL A 8 -6.00 21.24 -12.08
N TYR A 9 -6.63 20.36 -12.85
CA TYR A 9 -8.04 20.45 -13.20
C TYR A 9 -8.81 19.40 -12.39
N ARG A 10 -10.01 19.72 -11.92
CA ARG A 10 -10.94 18.74 -11.36
C ARG A 10 -12.19 18.72 -12.20
N ASP A 11 -12.61 17.53 -12.59
CA ASP A 11 -13.88 17.36 -13.32
C ASP A 11 -15.09 17.47 -12.39
N SER A 12 -16.28 17.25 -12.95
CA SER A 12 -17.56 17.31 -12.23
C SER A 12 -17.69 16.32 -11.07
N TRP A 13 -16.86 15.27 -11.04
CA TRP A 13 -16.83 14.27 -9.97
C TRP A 13 -15.73 14.53 -8.95
N GLY A 14 -14.99 15.64 -9.12
CA GLY A 14 -13.86 16.00 -8.26
C GLY A 14 -12.58 15.24 -8.55
N ILE A 15 -12.55 14.40 -9.59
CA ILE A 15 -11.38 13.61 -9.98
C ILE A 15 -10.28 14.58 -10.43
N PRO A 16 -9.07 14.52 -9.83
CA PRO A 16 -7.96 15.35 -10.25
C PRO A 16 -7.36 14.89 -11.58
N HIS A 17 -7.11 15.85 -12.46
CA HIS A 17 -6.37 15.72 -13.71
C HIS A 17 -5.14 16.62 -13.61
N LEU A 18 -3.97 15.99 -13.52
CA LEU A 18 -2.70 16.68 -13.32
C LEU A 18 -1.93 16.76 -14.64
N ARG A 19 -1.34 17.93 -14.91
CA ARG A 19 -0.41 18.12 -16.02
C ARG A 19 0.88 18.77 -15.53
N ALA A 20 2.03 18.26 -15.94
CA ALA A 20 3.33 18.83 -15.61
C ALA A 20 4.31 18.75 -16.79
N SER A 21 5.43 19.46 -16.67
CA SER A 21 6.51 19.52 -17.68
C SER A 21 7.25 18.21 -17.87
N ASP A 22 7.34 17.40 -16.82
CA ASP A 22 8.17 16.20 -16.76
C ASP A 22 7.65 15.21 -15.69
N PRO A 23 8.09 13.94 -15.72
CA PRO A 23 7.63 12.90 -14.78
C PRO A 23 7.90 13.18 -13.30
N LEU A 24 9.03 13.81 -12.96
CA LEU A 24 9.36 14.10 -11.56
C LEU A 24 8.44 15.19 -11.02
N ARG A 25 8.20 16.24 -11.81
CA ARG A 25 7.25 17.29 -11.43
C ARG A 25 5.82 16.76 -11.35
N LEU A 26 5.45 15.82 -12.22
CA LEU A 26 4.15 15.16 -12.17
C LEU A 26 4.00 14.30 -10.90
N SER A 27 5.05 13.56 -10.52
CA SER A 27 5.08 12.77 -9.28
C SER A 27 4.92 13.67 -8.04
N TYR A 28 5.64 14.79 -8.01
CA TYR A 28 5.46 15.83 -6.99
C TYR A 28 4.01 16.37 -6.95
N ALA A 29 3.44 16.69 -8.11
CA ALA A 29 2.08 17.18 -8.21
C ALA A 29 1.07 16.15 -7.67
N GLN A 30 1.29 14.87 -7.98
CA GLN A 30 0.49 13.77 -7.45
C GLN A 30 0.54 13.76 -5.91
N GLY A 31 1.74 13.81 -5.32
CA GLY A 31 1.90 13.90 -3.85
C GLY A 31 1.17 15.09 -3.23
N ARG A 32 1.27 16.28 -3.85
CA ARG A 32 0.58 17.50 -3.37
C ARG A 32 -0.94 17.37 -3.37
N VAL A 33 -1.50 16.74 -4.40
CA VAL A 33 -2.94 16.56 -4.55
C VAL A 33 -3.46 15.44 -3.66
N THR A 34 -2.71 14.35 -3.52
CA THR A 34 -3.08 13.25 -2.63
C THR A 34 -3.12 13.71 -1.18
N VAL A 35 -2.10 14.44 -0.68
CA VAL A 35 -2.12 14.92 0.71
C VAL A 35 -3.25 15.92 0.96
N ARG A 36 -3.61 16.74 -0.04
CA ARG A 36 -4.76 17.64 0.06
C ARG A 36 -6.08 16.87 0.22
N ASP A 37 -6.22 15.76 -0.49
CA ASP A 37 -7.48 15.01 -0.57
C ASP A 37 -7.61 13.91 0.48
N ARG A 38 -6.47 13.36 0.92
CA ARG A 38 -6.38 12.12 1.70
C ARG A 38 -5.47 12.24 2.93
N ALA A 39 -5.21 13.45 3.44
CA ALA A 39 -4.27 13.71 4.54
C ALA A 39 -4.36 12.70 5.70
N TRP A 40 -5.56 12.48 6.24
CA TRP A 40 -5.75 11.55 7.36
C TRP A 40 -5.47 10.10 6.97
N GLN A 41 -5.93 9.65 5.80
CA GLN A 41 -5.65 8.30 5.31
C GLN A 41 -4.14 8.08 5.13
N LEU A 42 -3.45 9.05 4.53
CA LEU A 42 -1.99 8.99 4.37
C LEU A 42 -1.28 8.86 5.72
N GLU A 43 -1.72 9.61 6.72
CA GLU A 43 -1.10 9.59 8.04
C GLU A 43 -1.37 8.28 8.79
N VAL A 44 -2.59 7.77 8.74
CA VAL A 44 -2.95 6.48 9.32
C VAL A 44 -2.16 5.35 8.67
N GLU A 45 -2.10 5.30 7.33
CA GLU A 45 -1.36 4.23 6.64
C GLU A 45 0.15 4.30 6.87
N ARG A 46 0.73 5.51 6.93
CA ARG A 46 2.14 5.70 7.31
C ARG A 46 2.41 5.12 8.70
N HIS A 47 1.60 5.47 9.69
CA HIS A 47 1.76 4.98 11.07
C HIS A 47 1.47 3.49 11.20
N ARG A 48 0.51 2.95 10.44
CA ARG A 48 0.25 1.50 10.37
C ARG A 48 1.47 0.77 9.83
N ALA A 49 2.11 1.28 8.78
CA ALA A 49 3.32 0.66 8.23
C ALA A 49 4.53 0.78 9.18
N GLN A 50 4.65 1.90 9.91
CA GLN A 50 5.71 2.15 10.88
C GLN A 50 5.49 1.48 12.24
N GLY A 51 4.31 0.90 12.47
CA GLY A 51 3.91 0.33 13.75
C GLY A 51 3.90 1.34 14.88
N SER A 52 3.26 2.48 14.64
CA SER A 52 3.13 3.59 15.58
C SER A 52 1.72 4.21 15.58
N SER A 53 0.72 3.50 15.05
CA SER A 53 -0.66 3.99 14.96
C SER A 53 -1.34 4.15 16.33
N ALA A 54 -0.94 3.34 17.32
CA ALA A 54 -1.43 3.44 18.69
C ALA A 54 -1.06 4.76 19.38
N SER A 55 -0.07 5.51 18.88
CA SER A 55 0.36 6.77 19.50
C SER A 55 -0.70 7.86 19.45
N PHE A 56 -1.67 7.76 18.54
CA PHE A 56 -2.76 8.73 18.39
C PHE A 56 -4.15 8.09 18.17
N LEU A 57 -4.23 6.81 17.78
CA LEU A 57 -5.49 6.07 17.67
C LEU A 57 -5.82 5.22 18.92
N GLY A 58 -4.86 5.02 19.82
CA GLY A 58 -5.08 4.33 21.09
C GLY A 58 -4.73 2.83 21.09
N ALA A 59 -5.04 2.17 22.21
CA ALA A 59 -4.52 0.85 22.56
C ALA A 59 -4.96 -0.29 21.61
N ASP A 60 -6.10 -0.14 20.93
CA ASP A 60 -6.62 -1.16 20.00
C ASP A 60 -5.70 -1.37 18.79
N CYS A 61 -4.82 -0.40 18.50
CA CYS A 61 -3.83 -0.50 17.43
C CYS A 61 -2.54 -1.22 17.84
N VAL A 62 -2.30 -1.44 19.14
CA VAL A 62 -1.05 -2.05 19.66
C VAL A 62 -0.75 -3.43 19.05
N PRO A 63 -1.72 -4.35 18.86
CA PRO A 63 -1.45 -5.63 18.22
C PRO A 63 -0.89 -5.49 16.80
N TRP A 64 -1.45 -4.58 16.00
CA TRP A 64 -0.97 -4.29 14.66
C TRP A 64 0.41 -3.63 14.68
N ASP A 65 0.61 -2.64 15.56
CA ASP A 65 1.90 -1.95 15.67
C ASP A 65 3.04 -2.89 16.05
N ARG A 66 2.76 -3.81 16.98
CA ARG A 66 3.71 -4.86 17.36
C ARG A 66 4.04 -5.75 16.16
N PHE A 67 3.03 -6.19 15.41
CA PHE A 67 3.24 -6.99 14.21
C PHE A 67 4.08 -6.24 13.17
N ALA A 68 3.74 -4.99 12.84
CA ALA A 68 4.45 -4.20 11.83
C ALA A 68 5.94 -4.00 12.19
N ARG A 69 6.24 -3.77 13.47
CA ARG A 69 7.61 -3.68 13.98
C ARG A 69 8.35 -5.02 13.94
N GLN A 70 7.71 -6.10 14.39
CA GLN A 70 8.30 -7.45 14.38
C GLN A 70 8.55 -7.96 12.95
N ALA A 71 7.63 -7.65 12.03
CA ALA A 71 7.76 -7.96 10.60
C ALA A 71 8.69 -6.98 9.85
N ARG A 72 9.18 -5.92 10.53
CA ARG A 72 10.14 -4.94 10.00
C ARG A 72 9.68 -4.31 8.69
N LEU A 73 8.41 -3.90 8.62
CA LEU A 73 7.81 -3.39 7.38
C LEU A 73 8.53 -2.12 6.90
N ASP A 74 8.66 -1.12 7.77
CA ASP A 74 9.30 0.15 7.44
C ASP A 74 10.82 0.00 7.18
N ASP A 75 11.52 -0.86 7.93
CA ASP A 75 12.93 -1.13 7.64
C ASP A 75 13.12 -1.83 6.29
N THR A 76 12.22 -2.75 5.93
CA THR A 76 12.24 -3.39 4.62
C THR A 76 11.99 -2.36 3.52
N ALA A 77 11.04 -1.45 3.71
CA ALA A 77 10.81 -0.35 2.78
C ALA A 77 12.05 0.54 2.59
N ARG A 78 12.74 0.90 3.68
CA ARG A 78 13.99 1.66 3.63
C ARG A 78 15.07 0.94 2.82
N ARG A 79 15.31 -0.35 3.10
CA ARG A 79 16.29 -1.16 2.36
C ARG A 79 15.91 -1.31 0.89
N CYS A 80 14.62 -1.47 0.59
CA CYS A 80 14.13 -1.49 -0.79
C CYS A 80 14.37 -0.15 -1.49
N PHE A 81 14.14 0.98 -0.82
CA PHE A 81 14.40 2.31 -1.37
C PHE A 81 15.90 2.52 -1.65
N GLU A 82 16.77 2.15 -0.70
CA GLU A 82 18.23 2.22 -0.86
C GLU A 82 18.76 1.34 -2.01
N ALA A 83 18.00 0.30 -2.39
CA ALA A 83 18.33 -0.60 -3.49
C ALA A 83 17.71 -0.21 -4.84
N LEU A 84 16.88 0.85 -4.90
CA LEU A 84 16.31 1.34 -6.14
C LEU A 84 17.40 1.89 -7.07
N ASP A 85 17.15 1.83 -8.37
CA ASP A 85 17.94 2.60 -9.32
C ASP A 85 17.71 4.12 -9.09
N PRO A 86 18.68 4.97 -9.48
CA PRO A 86 18.61 6.40 -9.19
C PRO A 86 17.37 7.11 -9.76
N ASP A 87 16.88 6.70 -10.93
CA ASP A 87 15.75 7.37 -11.59
C ASP A 87 14.44 7.02 -10.86
N THR A 88 14.25 5.76 -10.48
CA THR A 88 13.09 5.33 -9.67
C THR A 88 13.13 5.97 -8.28
N ALA A 89 14.30 6.02 -7.63
CA ALA A 89 14.45 6.67 -6.33
C ALA A 89 14.09 8.17 -6.39
N ALA A 90 14.54 8.87 -7.44
CA ALA A 90 14.19 10.27 -7.67
C ALA A 90 12.69 10.48 -7.90
N TRP A 91 12.05 9.59 -8.67
CA TRP A 91 10.61 9.65 -8.92
C TRP A 91 9.76 9.44 -7.65
N VAL A 92 10.17 8.49 -6.79
CA VAL A 92 9.52 8.27 -5.49
C VAL A 92 9.76 9.44 -4.53
N ALA A 93 11.00 9.94 -4.46
CA ALA A 93 11.34 11.09 -3.62
C ALA A 93 10.55 12.34 -4.03
N ALA A 94 10.36 12.58 -5.33
CA ALA A 94 9.57 13.71 -5.81
C ALA A 94 8.11 13.67 -5.31
N TYR A 95 7.49 12.49 -5.25
CA TYR A 95 6.16 12.32 -4.64
C TYR A 95 6.16 12.69 -3.17
N VAL A 96 7.17 12.23 -2.43
CA VAL A 96 7.34 12.53 -1.00
C VAL A 96 7.52 14.03 -0.77
N ASP A 97 8.34 14.70 -1.57
CA ASP A 97 8.48 16.16 -1.55
C ASP A 97 7.14 16.86 -1.78
N GLY A 98 6.32 16.31 -2.67
CA GLY A 98 4.96 16.75 -2.91
C GLY A 98 4.07 16.60 -1.67
N VAL A 99 4.08 15.44 -1.02
CA VAL A 99 3.33 15.23 0.23
C VAL A 99 3.81 16.20 1.31
N ASN A 100 5.12 16.30 1.52
CA ASN A 100 5.75 17.14 2.55
C ASN A 100 5.42 18.62 2.38
N ALA A 101 5.47 19.13 1.14
CA ALA A 101 5.10 20.51 0.84
C ALA A 101 3.60 20.80 1.06
N GLY A 102 2.75 19.77 1.25
CA GLY A 102 1.33 19.92 1.55
C GLY A 102 0.93 19.70 3.00
N LEU A 103 1.86 19.33 3.90
CA LEU A 103 1.55 18.99 5.29
C LEU A 103 1.02 20.16 6.12
N ALA A 104 1.25 21.41 5.71
CA ALA A 104 0.65 22.58 6.37
C ALA A 104 -0.83 22.80 5.99
N GLU A 105 -1.24 22.38 4.79
CA GLU A 105 -2.55 22.70 4.22
C GLU A 105 -3.53 21.54 4.29
N GLY A 106 -3.09 20.32 3.98
CA GLY A 106 -3.97 19.13 3.95
C GLY A 106 -4.55 18.81 5.33
N PRO A 107 -3.72 18.54 6.35
CA PRO A 107 -4.15 18.25 7.72
C PRO A 107 -5.04 19.33 8.34
N ALA A 108 -4.78 20.61 8.03
CA ALA A 108 -5.58 21.74 8.54
C ALA A 108 -7.04 21.74 8.03
N ARG A 109 -7.37 20.91 7.02
CA ARG A 109 -8.71 20.79 6.43
C ARG A 109 -9.46 19.54 6.90
N ASP A 110 -8.85 18.73 7.75
CA ASP A 110 -9.40 17.45 8.18
C ASP A 110 -9.50 17.43 9.72
N ASP A 111 -10.72 17.56 10.23
CA ASP A 111 -11.02 17.69 11.66
C ASP A 111 -10.50 16.51 12.50
N ARG A 112 -10.22 15.36 11.87
CA ARG A 112 -9.67 14.18 12.56
C ARG A 112 -8.29 14.43 13.16
N PHE A 113 -7.46 15.28 12.56
CA PHE A 113 -6.16 15.67 13.15
C PHE A 113 -6.36 16.43 14.45
N ALA A 114 -7.26 17.42 14.46
CA ALA A 114 -7.58 18.18 15.67
C ALA A 114 -8.22 17.29 16.75
N ALA A 115 -9.14 16.40 16.35
CA ALA A 115 -9.79 15.46 17.27
C ALA A 115 -8.81 14.47 17.91
N ALA A 116 -7.79 14.02 17.16
CA ALA A 116 -6.74 13.14 17.66
C ALA A 116 -5.61 13.87 18.39
N GLY A 117 -5.59 15.22 18.37
CA GLY A 117 -4.48 16.01 18.90
C GLY A 117 -3.15 15.71 18.20
N HIS A 118 -3.20 15.37 16.91
CA HIS A 118 -2.07 14.85 16.15
C HIS A 118 -1.59 15.84 15.09
N THR A 119 -0.28 16.03 15.00
CA THR A 119 0.37 16.85 13.99
C THR A 119 1.31 15.97 13.16
N PRO A 120 1.13 15.87 11.83
CA PRO A 120 1.94 14.99 11.02
C PRO A 120 3.38 15.52 10.88
N ALA A 121 4.32 14.60 10.84
CA ALA A 121 5.73 14.90 10.61
C ALA A 121 6.07 14.78 9.10
N PRO A 122 7.13 15.45 8.63
CA PRO A 122 7.66 15.19 7.30
C PRO A 122 7.95 13.72 7.06
N TRP A 123 7.63 13.25 5.87
CA TRP A 123 7.86 11.90 5.39
C TRP A 123 9.31 11.73 4.99
N GLU A 124 9.85 10.57 5.36
CA GLU A 124 11.08 10.03 4.81
C GLU A 124 10.86 9.51 3.37
N PRO A 125 11.90 9.43 2.53
CA PRO A 125 11.74 9.12 1.11
C PRO A 125 11.21 7.70 0.83
N TRP A 126 11.36 6.76 1.77
CA TRP A 126 10.87 5.39 1.62
C TRP A 126 9.42 5.17 2.06
N VAL A 127 8.74 6.17 2.63
CA VAL A 127 7.36 6.02 3.15
C VAL A 127 6.38 5.46 2.11
N PRO A 128 6.42 5.83 0.81
CA PRO A 128 5.58 5.20 -0.19
C PRO A 128 5.74 3.67 -0.27
N LEU A 129 6.96 3.16 -0.12
CA LEU A 129 7.22 1.72 -0.09
C LEU A 129 6.69 1.09 1.21
N SER A 130 6.77 1.79 2.35
CA SER A 130 6.20 1.34 3.61
C SER A 130 4.69 1.16 3.51
N ILE A 131 4.00 2.16 2.94
CA ILE A 131 2.56 2.11 2.69
C ILE A 131 2.22 0.98 1.71
N TRP A 132 3.00 0.82 0.64
CA TRP A 132 2.80 -0.24 -0.34
C TRP A 132 2.90 -1.63 0.29
N ILE A 133 3.93 -1.89 1.09
CA ILE A 133 4.14 -3.16 1.80
C ILE A 133 3.01 -3.41 2.80
N GLY A 134 2.67 -2.42 3.64
CA GLY A 134 1.60 -2.55 4.62
C GLY A 134 0.24 -2.84 3.97
N THR A 135 -0.06 -2.14 2.88
CA THR A 135 -1.27 -2.35 2.07
C THR A 135 -1.33 -3.77 1.50
N HIS A 136 -0.23 -4.29 0.94
CA HIS A 136 -0.21 -5.62 0.33
C HIS A 136 -0.22 -6.76 1.35
N ILE A 137 0.32 -6.55 2.55
CA ILE A 137 0.15 -7.48 3.66
C ILE A 137 -1.34 -7.63 4.02
N LEU A 138 -2.09 -6.53 4.01
CA LEU A 138 -3.53 -6.55 4.26
C LEU A 138 -4.33 -7.14 3.10
N PHE A 139 -3.79 -7.12 1.88
CA PHE A 139 -4.38 -7.83 0.74
C PHE A 139 -4.03 -9.31 0.73
N ALA A 140 -3.10 -9.75 1.57
CA ALA A 140 -2.60 -11.12 1.63
C ALA A 140 -3.47 -12.05 2.49
N GLY A 141 -3.21 -13.35 2.36
CA GLY A 141 -3.95 -14.40 3.06
C GLY A 141 -3.44 -14.75 4.46
N PHE A 142 -2.38 -14.10 4.97
CA PHE A 142 -1.68 -14.56 6.17
C PHE A 142 -2.59 -14.59 7.42
N ALA A 143 -3.45 -13.59 7.60
CA ALA A 143 -4.38 -13.54 8.72
C ALA A 143 -5.36 -14.73 8.67
N THR A 144 -5.86 -15.05 7.49
CA THR A 144 -6.70 -16.24 7.24
C THR A 144 -5.94 -17.53 7.53
N LYS A 145 -4.67 -17.64 7.11
CA LYS A 145 -3.84 -18.83 7.39
C LYS A 145 -3.62 -19.03 8.89
N LEU A 146 -3.25 -17.97 9.62
CA LEU A 146 -3.07 -18.01 11.07
C LEU A 146 -4.36 -18.37 11.80
N TRP A 147 -5.48 -17.80 11.36
CA TRP A 147 -6.79 -18.14 11.93
C TRP A 147 -7.17 -19.60 11.70
N ARG A 148 -6.96 -20.12 10.47
CA ARG A 148 -7.20 -21.53 10.15
C ARG A 148 -6.33 -22.47 10.99
N ASP A 149 -5.03 -22.19 11.11
CA ASP A 149 -4.13 -22.98 11.99
C ASP A 149 -4.61 -22.95 13.45
N ARG A 150 -5.02 -21.78 13.95
CA ARG A 150 -5.57 -21.63 15.31
C ARG A 150 -6.82 -22.48 15.53
N VAL A 151 -7.76 -22.46 14.58
CA VAL A 151 -8.98 -23.27 14.63
C VAL A 151 -8.65 -24.76 14.58
N ALA A 152 -7.79 -25.18 13.65
CA ALA A 152 -7.37 -26.57 13.52
C ALA A 152 -6.75 -27.11 14.80
N ARG A 153 -5.83 -26.35 15.44
CA ARG A 153 -5.20 -26.75 16.71
C ARG A 153 -6.16 -26.82 17.89
N ALA A 154 -7.19 -25.96 17.90
CA ALA A 154 -8.11 -25.87 19.03
C ALA A 154 -9.30 -26.83 18.91
N LEU A 155 -9.81 -27.05 17.69
CA LEU A 155 -11.10 -27.69 17.42
C LEU A 155 -11.02 -28.83 16.38
N GLY A 156 -9.85 -29.06 15.78
CA GLY A 156 -9.63 -30.04 14.72
C GLY A 156 -9.93 -29.50 13.31
N ASP A 157 -9.36 -30.14 12.29
CA ASP A 157 -9.42 -29.69 10.90
C ASP A 157 -10.85 -29.53 10.36
N ALA A 158 -11.76 -30.40 10.79
CA ALA A 158 -13.17 -30.35 10.38
C ALA A 158 -13.88 -29.04 10.79
N ALA A 159 -13.37 -28.35 11.82
CA ALA A 159 -13.94 -27.07 12.27
C ALA A 159 -13.48 -25.87 11.42
N THR A 160 -12.41 -26.00 10.62
CA THR A 160 -11.84 -24.87 9.86
C THR A 160 -12.82 -24.26 8.87
N THR A 161 -13.67 -25.08 8.24
CA THR A 161 -14.74 -24.58 7.35
C THR A 161 -15.86 -23.88 8.12
N LEU A 162 -16.18 -24.34 9.34
CA LEU A 162 -17.24 -23.74 10.17
C LEU A 162 -16.86 -22.36 10.70
N PHE A 163 -15.57 -22.12 10.90
CA PHE A 163 -15.02 -20.86 11.40
C PHE A 163 -14.26 -20.08 10.32
N ALA A 164 -14.48 -20.34 9.03
CA ALA A 164 -13.80 -19.64 7.96
C ALA A 164 -14.10 -18.12 8.02
N THR A 165 -13.05 -17.29 8.07
CA THR A 165 -13.16 -15.82 8.13
C THR A 165 -12.94 -15.16 6.77
N ASP A 166 -12.50 -15.91 5.77
CA ASP A 166 -12.32 -15.44 4.39
C ASP A 166 -13.63 -15.31 3.60
N GLY A 167 -14.77 -15.41 4.30
CA GLY A 167 -16.11 -15.26 3.73
C GLY A 167 -16.51 -16.44 2.82
N PRO A 168 -17.78 -16.49 2.41
CA PRO A 168 -18.26 -17.51 1.48
C PRO A 168 -17.77 -17.20 0.06
N GLY A 169 -16.54 -17.54 -0.32
CA GLY A 169 -16.08 -17.58 -1.73
C GLY A 169 -16.20 -16.30 -2.59
N THR A 170 -16.58 -15.15 -2.02
CA THR A 170 -16.89 -13.91 -2.76
C THR A 170 -15.79 -12.85 -2.73
N ALA A 171 -14.66 -13.08 -2.07
CA ALA A 171 -13.51 -12.19 -2.17
C ALA A 171 -12.66 -12.59 -3.39
N GLY A 172 -12.98 -11.99 -4.54
CA GLY A 172 -12.22 -12.10 -5.78
C GLY A 172 -12.22 -10.77 -6.53
N SER A 173 -11.73 -10.77 -7.75
CA SER A 173 -12.00 -9.68 -8.69
C SER A 173 -12.33 -10.31 -10.04
N ASN A 174 -13.20 -9.67 -10.82
CA ASN A 174 -13.33 -10.07 -12.22
C ASN A 174 -12.25 -9.37 -13.06
N GLY A 175 -11.74 -10.10 -14.05
CA GLY A 175 -10.80 -9.58 -15.04
C GLY A 175 -11.11 -10.17 -16.40
N TRP A 176 -11.44 -9.33 -17.37
CA TRP A 176 -11.77 -9.75 -18.73
C TRP A 176 -10.86 -9.05 -19.74
N LEU A 177 -10.39 -9.82 -20.72
CA LEU A 177 -9.76 -9.33 -21.94
C LEU A 177 -10.58 -9.82 -23.12
N VAL A 178 -11.09 -8.90 -23.93
CA VAL A 178 -11.69 -9.20 -25.23
C VAL A 178 -10.71 -8.70 -26.31
N PRO A 179 -10.08 -9.60 -27.08
CA PRO A 179 -9.18 -9.19 -28.16
C PRO A 179 -9.92 -8.44 -29.27
N GLY A 180 -9.19 -7.60 -30.01
CA GLY A 180 -9.77 -6.71 -31.02
C GLY A 180 -10.48 -7.42 -32.17
N ASP A 181 -10.07 -8.64 -32.53
CA ASP A 181 -10.75 -9.47 -33.54
C ASP A 181 -12.15 -9.94 -33.12
N ARG A 182 -12.51 -9.73 -31.84
CA ARG A 182 -13.84 -10.02 -31.27
C ARG A 182 -14.64 -8.76 -30.93
N THR A 183 -14.18 -7.57 -31.31
CA THR A 183 -14.90 -6.30 -31.06
C THR A 183 -15.29 -5.62 -32.37
N ALA A 184 -16.39 -4.87 -32.35
CA ALA A 184 -16.88 -4.17 -33.55
C ALA A 184 -15.93 -3.05 -34.04
N THR A 185 -15.09 -2.52 -33.15
CA THR A 185 -14.16 -1.42 -33.45
C THR A 185 -12.76 -1.91 -33.81
N GLY A 186 -12.45 -3.20 -33.63
CA GLY A 186 -11.09 -3.73 -33.75
C GLY A 186 -10.17 -3.42 -32.55
N ALA A 187 -10.63 -2.64 -31.56
CA ALA A 187 -9.86 -2.33 -30.36
C ALA A 187 -10.09 -3.38 -29.27
N ALA A 188 -9.04 -3.75 -28.53
CA ALA A 188 -9.17 -4.63 -27.38
C ALA A 188 -9.95 -3.94 -26.24
N ILE A 189 -10.69 -4.73 -25.46
CA ILE A 189 -11.41 -4.27 -24.26
C ILE A 189 -10.81 -4.98 -23.04
N ILE A 190 -10.47 -4.21 -22.02
CA ILE A 190 -10.14 -4.71 -20.69
C ILE A 190 -11.21 -4.25 -19.71
N ALA A 191 -11.73 -5.17 -18.92
CA ALA A 191 -12.63 -4.86 -17.80
C ALA A 191 -12.05 -5.44 -16.51
N GLY A 192 -11.67 -4.56 -15.59
CA GLY A 192 -11.27 -4.88 -14.22
C GLY A 192 -12.37 -4.49 -13.25
N ASP A 193 -12.70 -5.39 -12.33
CA ASP A 193 -13.80 -5.22 -11.38
C ASP A 193 -13.34 -5.77 -10.00
N PRO A 194 -12.58 -4.97 -9.23
CA PRO A 194 -12.03 -5.39 -7.94
C PRO A 194 -13.10 -5.44 -6.85
N HIS A 195 -13.31 -6.60 -6.22
CA HIS A 195 -14.23 -6.73 -5.09
C HIS A 195 -13.47 -6.59 -3.78
N ARG A 196 -13.79 -5.52 -3.05
CA ARG A 196 -13.11 -5.10 -1.84
C ARG A 196 -14.14 -4.78 -0.77
N PHE A 197 -13.71 -4.80 0.49
CA PHE A 197 -14.50 -4.19 1.55
C PHE A 197 -14.77 -2.72 1.22
N ILE A 198 -15.97 -2.26 1.55
CA ILE A 198 -16.33 -0.85 1.40
C ILE A 198 -15.68 -0.11 2.57
N GLU A 199 -14.70 0.73 2.24
CA GLU A 199 -13.90 1.52 3.18
C GLU A 199 -14.18 3.01 2.95
N ASP A 200 -14.12 3.82 4.00
CA ASP A 200 -14.20 5.28 3.90
C ASP A 200 -12.96 5.95 4.53
N PRO A 201 -12.09 6.60 3.75
CA PRO A 201 -12.09 6.62 2.28
C PRO A 201 -11.66 5.27 1.68
N GLY A 202 -12.15 4.97 0.47
CA GLY A 202 -11.70 3.79 -0.27
C GLY A 202 -10.19 3.80 -0.55
N VAL A 203 -9.60 2.61 -0.73
CA VAL A 203 -8.15 2.43 -0.96
C VAL A 203 -7.64 3.03 -2.26
N TYR A 204 -8.52 3.42 -3.18
CA TYR A 204 -8.16 3.95 -4.47
C TYR A 204 -8.58 5.42 -4.59
N GLN A 205 -7.69 6.22 -5.17
CA GLN A 205 -7.99 7.55 -5.67
C GLN A 205 -7.93 7.51 -7.19
N GLN A 206 -9.04 7.79 -7.85
CA GLN A 206 -9.04 7.98 -9.30
C GLN A 206 -8.31 9.28 -9.64
N ILE A 207 -7.40 9.23 -10.61
CA ILE A 207 -6.56 10.36 -10.98
C ILE A 207 -6.02 10.20 -12.42
N ARG A 208 -5.84 11.34 -13.10
CA ARG A 208 -5.10 11.41 -14.37
C ARG A 208 -3.77 12.12 -14.16
N LEU A 209 -2.71 11.57 -14.74
CA LEU A 209 -1.35 12.10 -14.69
C LEU A 209 -0.87 12.28 -16.14
N ALA A 210 -0.58 13.52 -16.55
CA ALA A 210 -0.11 13.85 -17.89
C ALA A 210 1.20 14.65 -17.88
N CYS A 211 2.17 14.25 -18.69
CA CYS A 211 3.36 15.00 -19.06
C CYS A 211 3.65 14.79 -20.56
N PRO A 212 4.70 15.38 -21.15
CA PRO A 212 5.04 15.14 -22.56
C PRO A 212 5.29 13.66 -22.90
N GLU A 213 5.72 12.85 -21.93
CA GLU A 213 6.09 11.45 -22.13
C GLU A 213 4.89 10.50 -22.06
N TYR A 214 3.90 10.78 -21.21
CA TYR A 214 2.74 9.92 -21.02
C TYR A 214 1.51 10.68 -20.54
N ASP A 215 0.35 10.11 -20.84
CA ASP A 215 -0.96 10.58 -20.39
C ASP A 215 -1.76 9.36 -19.92
N VAL A 216 -1.88 9.22 -18.60
CA VAL A 216 -2.40 8.02 -17.96
C VAL A 216 -3.54 8.37 -17.01
N LEU A 217 -4.62 7.59 -17.05
CA LEU A 217 -5.76 7.70 -16.14
C LEU A 217 -6.00 6.35 -15.48
N GLY A 218 -6.25 6.35 -14.17
CA GLY A 218 -6.41 5.11 -13.42
C GLY A 218 -6.72 5.30 -11.95
N LEU A 219 -6.47 4.26 -11.19
CA LEU A 219 -6.68 4.19 -9.74
C LEU A 219 -5.33 4.13 -9.01
N ALA A 220 -4.98 5.20 -8.32
CA ALA A 220 -3.79 5.27 -7.47
C ALA A 220 -4.09 4.73 -6.08
N VAL A 221 -3.09 4.11 -5.44
CA VAL A 221 -3.12 3.84 -4.00
C VAL A 221 -2.61 5.10 -3.30
N PRO A 222 -3.41 5.81 -2.48
CA PRO A 222 -2.95 7.00 -1.77
C PRO A 222 -1.69 6.73 -0.96
N GLY A 223 -0.66 7.54 -1.19
CA GLY A 223 0.64 7.40 -0.53
C GLY A 223 1.71 6.77 -1.43
N VAL A 224 1.33 6.27 -2.60
CA VAL A 224 2.25 5.63 -3.56
C VAL A 224 2.18 6.35 -4.92
N PRO A 225 3.31 6.74 -5.52
CA PRO A 225 3.31 7.40 -6.82
C PRO A 225 2.86 6.47 -7.95
N GLY A 226 2.29 7.05 -9.00
CA GLY A 226 1.82 6.34 -10.18
C GLY A 226 0.51 5.59 -10.00
N LEU A 227 0.25 4.63 -10.91
CA LEU A 227 -1.02 3.92 -11.06
C LEU A 227 -0.78 2.41 -11.20
N ALA A 228 -0.44 1.76 -10.10
CA ALA A 228 0.06 0.38 -10.14
C ALA A 228 -0.99 -0.67 -10.55
N HIS A 229 -2.25 -0.52 -10.15
CA HIS A 229 -3.23 -1.61 -10.22
C HIS A 229 -4.18 -1.55 -11.42
N PHE A 230 -4.68 -0.35 -11.73
CA PHE A 230 -5.68 -0.15 -12.77
C PHE A 230 -5.41 1.14 -13.50
N GLY A 231 -5.39 1.08 -14.83
CA GLY A 231 -5.24 2.28 -15.63
C GLY A 231 -5.20 2.01 -17.13
N HIS A 232 -5.17 3.10 -17.87
CA HIS A 232 -4.92 3.07 -19.31
C HIS A 232 -4.15 4.32 -19.74
N ALA A 233 -3.35 4.17 -20.79
CA ALA A 233 -2.57 5.22 -21.41
C ALA A 233 -2.46 4.95 -22.92
N GLY A 234 -2.95 5.87 -23.75
CA GLY A 234 -2.93 5.69 -25.20
C GLY A 234 -3.54 4.35 -25.65
N SER A 235 -2.71 3.45 -26.19
CA SER A 235 -3.09 2.13 -26.69
C SER A 235 -2.92 0.99 -25.68
N VAL A 236 -2.52 1.26 -24.44
CA VAL A 236 -2.35 0.24 -23.38
C VAL A 236 -3.35 0.43 -22.25
N ALA A 237 -3.79 -0.67 -21.66
CA ALA A 237 -4.61 -0.71 -20.46
C ALA A 237 -4.23 -1.93 -19.62
N TRP A 238 -4.45 -1.86 -18.31
CA TRP A 238 -4.20 -2.96 -17.39
C TRP A 238 -5.20 -2.94 -16.24
N ALA A 239 -5.41 -4.13 -15.68
CA ALA A 239 -6.16 -4.37 -14.47
C ALA A 239 -5.57 -5.60 -13.78
N ILE A 240 -5.71 -5.66 -12.46
CA ILE A 240 -5.29 -6.82 -11.68
C ILE A 240 -6.50 -7.56 -11.08
N THR A 241 -6.35 -8.85 -10.86
CA THR A 241 -7.25 -9.66 -10.03
C THR A 241 -6.41 -10.47 -9.03
N ASN A 242 -7.04 -10.90 -7.93
CA ASN A 242 -6.39 -11.76 -6.97
C ASN A 242 -6.04 -13.10 -7.63
N ALA A 243 -4.74 -13.45 -7.65
CA ALA A 243 -4.27 -14.69 -8.24
C ALA A 243 -4.69 -15.94 -7.44
N MET A 244 -5.14 -15.76 -6.19
CA MET A 244 -5.40 -16.85 -5.24
C MET A 244 -4.21 -17.81 -5.06
N ALA A 245 -3.01 -17.34 -5.39
CA ALA A 245 -1.79 -18.10 -5.31
C ALA A 245 -1.39 -18.29 -3.84
N ASP A 246 -0.81 -19.46 -3.54
CA ASP A 246 -0.13 -19.65 -2.27
C ASP A 246 1.32 -19.13 -2.37
N TYR A 247 1.64 -18.12 -1.57
CA TYR A 247 2.97 -17.50 -1.50
C TYR A 247 3.45 -17.25 -0.06
N GLN A 248 2.84 -17.92 0.93
CA GLN A 248 3.15 -17.71 2.35
C GLN A 248 3.16 -19.04 3.10
N ASP A 249 4.27 -19.43 3.70
CA ASP A 249 4.33 -20.63 4.53
C ASP A 249 4.20 -20.30 6.01
N LEU A 250 3.52 -21.17 6.76
CA LEU A 250 3.51 -21.13 8.22
C LEU A 250 4.51 -22.15 8.74
N TYR A 251 5.44 -21.68 9.56
CA TYR A 251 6.43 -22.51 10.24
C TYR A 251 6.30 -22.36 11.75
N THR A 252 6.37 -23.48 12.47
CA THR A 252 6.46 -23.47 13.93
C THR A 252 7.93 -23.37 14.31
N GLU A 253 8.35 -22.19 14.75
CA GLU A 253 9.74 -21.96 15.18
C GLU A 253 10.11 -22.85 16.37
N ARG A 254 11.33 -23.40 16.31
CA ARG A 254 11.95 -24.10 17.44
C ARG A 254 13.03 -23.20 18.00
N LEU A 255 12.81 -22.72 19.22
CA LEU A 255 13.67 -21.77 19.91
C LEU A 255 14.36 -22.44 21.11
N ARG A 256 15.61 -22.06 21.39
CA ARG A 256 16.30 -22.44 22.62
C ARG A 256 17.09 -21.27 23.23
N PRO A 257 17.26 -21.21 24.55
CA PRO A 257 18.16 -20.23 25.17
C PRO A 257 19.61 -20.45 24.74
N ALA A 258 20.36 -19.37 24.55
CA ALA A 258 21.80 -19.38 24.33
C ALA A 258 22.53 -18.53 25.39
N ALA A 259 23.86 -18.56 25.40
CA ALA A 259 24.67 -17.77 26.33
C ALA A 259 24.35 -16.26 26.23
N TYR A 260 24.00 -15.79 25.03
CA TYR A 260 23.54 -14.44 24.76
C TYR A 260 22.32 -14.49 23.83
N GLY A 261 21.11 -14.43 24.41
CA GLY A 261 19.85 -14.37 23.65
C GLY A 261 19.21 -15.73 23.37
N VAL A 262 18.67 -15.88 22.17
CA VAL A 262 17.89 -17.05 21.72
C VAL A 262 18.47 -17.55 20.40
N GLU A 263 18.53 -18.86 20.22
CA GLU A 263 18.80 -19.49 18.92
C GLU A 263 17.53 -20.10 18.34
N ALA A 264 17.38 -20.04 17.03
CA ALA A 264 16.33 -20.71 16.25
C ALA A 264 16.93 -21.85 15.43
N LEU A 265 16.17 -22.92 15.24
CA LEU A 265 16.56 -23.99 14.32
C LEU A 265 16.34 -23.55 12.86
N GLY A 266 17.44 -23.41 12.12
CA GLY A 266 17.47 -23.07 10.70
C GLY A 266 16.95 -24.19 9.79
N PRO A 267 16.74 -23.86 8.49
CA PRO A 267 16.20 -24.81 7.51
C PRO A 267 17.15 -25.97 7.18
N ASP A 268 18.44 -25.82 7.46
CA ASP A 268 19.47 -26.86 7.33
C ASP A 268 19.56 -27.78 8.57
N GLY A 269 18.78 -27.50 9.61
CA GLY A 269 18.80 -28.24 10.87
C GLY A 269 19.88 -27.77 11.85
N GLU A 270 20.57 -26.67 11.55
CA GLU A 270 21.55 -26.05 12.46
C GLU A 270 20.89 -25.00 13.35
N TRP A 271 21.47 -24.75 14.52
CA TRP A 271 20.97 -23.71 15.42
C TRP A 271 21.68 -22.40 15.14
N GLU A 272 20.91 -21.36 14.85
CA GLU A 272 21.41 -20.03 14.50
C GLU A 272 20.95 -18.98 15.51
N PRO A 273 21.81 -18.00 15.89
CA PRO A 273 21.40 -16.90 16.76
C PRO A 273 20.27 -16.06 16.15
N CYS A 274 19.21 -15.82 16.92
CA CYS A 274 18.15 -14.92 16.51
C CYS A 274 18.64 -13.47 16.47
N LEU A 275 18.33 -12.76 15.40
CA LEU A 275 18.59 -11.32 15.30
C LEU A 275 17.63 -10.56 16.24
N LEU A 276 18.20 -9.76 17.14
CA LEU A 276 17.46 -8.88 18.02
C LEU A 276 17.39 -7.47 17.43
N TYR A 277 16.18 -6.98 17.19
CA TYR A 277 15.92 -5.61 16.78
C TYR A 277 15.25 -4.87 17.93
N THR A 278 15.90 -3.83 18.44
CA THR A 278 15.45 -3.07 19.62
C THR A 278 14.92 -1.68 19.26
N SER A 279 14.56 -1.43 18.00
CA SER A 279 14.05 -0.14 17.49
C SER A 279 12.54 0.05 17.66
#